data_AF-A0A2D5XDZ9-F1
#
_entry.id   AF-A0A2D5XDZ9-F1
#
_cell.length_a   1.000
_cell.length_b   1.000
_cell.length_c   1.000
_cell.angle_alpha   90.00
_cell.angle_beta   90.00
_cell.angle_gamma   90.00
#
_symmetry.space_group_name_H-M   'P 1'
#
loop_
_entity.id
_entity.type
_entity.pdbx_description
1 polymer ?
#
loop_
_entity_poly.entity_id
_entity_poly.type
_entity_poly.pdbx_seq_one_letter_code
_entity_poly.pdbx_strand_id
1 'polypeptide(L)' 'MPTTIQVKDNTLERLKFFKNYSKESYDEVINKVLNNLEEGQLSDEVERDIKIGLREIKEGKGQPLEDVTEEMGIKL' A
#
# COMPACT_ATOMS: atom_id res chain seq x y z
N MET A 1 -21.59 -13.97 5.12
CA MET A 1 -22.38 -14.07 6.36
C MET A 1 -21.51 -13.57 7.51
N PRO A 2 -22.02 -12.72 8.42
CA PRO A 2 -21.22 -12.21 9.52
C PRO A 2 -21.06 -13.28 10.61
N THR A 3 -19.83 -13.52 11.02
CA THR A 3 -19.48 -14.38 12.16
C THR A 3 -19.02 -13.48 13.30
N THR A 4 -19.34 -13.84 14.55
CA THR A 4 -18.88 -13.08 15.72
C THR A 4 -17.51 -13.56 16.16
N ILE A 5 -16.58 -12.62 16.34
CA ILE A 5 -15.24 -12.87 16.90
C ILE A 5 -15.13 -12.04 18.18
N GLN A 6 -14.68 -12.65 19.27
CA GLN A 6 -14.43 -11.94 20.51
C GLN A 6 -13.02 -11.35 20.51
N VAL A 7 -12.90 -10.06 20.82
CA VAL A 7 -11.63 -9.35 20.93
C VAL A 7 -11.58 -8.58 22.24
N LYS A 8 -10.37 -8.36 22.77
CA LYS A 8 -10.18 -7.50 23.96
C LYS A 8 -10.37 -6.04 23.59
N ASP A 9 -10.73 -5.20 24.55
CA ASP A 9 -10.92 -3.75 24.35
C ASP A 9 -9.69 -3.08 23.73
N ASN A 10 -8.48 -3.44 24.17
CA ASN A 10 -7.24 -2.93 23.59
C ASN A 10 -7.10 -3.28 22.10
N THR A 11 -7.49 -4.50 21.69
CA THR A 11 -7.48 -4.90 20.28
C THR A 11 -8.50 -4.09 19.48
N LEU A 12 -9.68 -3.82 20.05
CA LEU A 12 -10.70 -2.98 19.41
C LEU A 12 -10.20 -1.55 19.18
N GLU A 13 -9.53 -0.95 20.17
CA GLU A 13 -8.94 0.39 20.04
C GLU A 13 -7.86 0.43 18.95
N ARG A 14 -7.02 -0.60 18.87
CA ARG A 14 -6.04 -0.72 17.77
C ARG A 14 -6.74 -0.82 16.42
N LEU A 15 -7.79 -1.64 16.29
CA LEU A 15 -8.55 -1.78 15.05
C LEU A 15 -9.23 -0.47 14.63
N LYS A 16 -9.68 0.36 15.58
CA LYS A 16 -10.20 1.70 15.28
C LYS A 16 -9.13 2.61 14.67
N PHE A 17 -7.90 2.55 15.18
CA PHE A 17 -6.78 3.33 14.63
C PHE A 17 -6.44 2.94 13.19
N PHE A 18 -6.60 1.66 12.82
CA PHE A 18 -6.35 1.17 11.46
C PHE A 18 -7.48 1.47 10.46
N LYS A 19 -8.54 2.18 10.87
CA LYS A 19 -9.59 2.63 9.95
C LYS A 19 -9.09 3.79 9.10
N ASN A 20 -9.18 3.65 7.78
CA ASN A 20 -8.90 4.70 6.80
C ASN A 20 -10.04 5.70 6.70
N TYR A 21 -11.29 5.27 6.96
CA TYR A 21 -12.47 6.11 6.90
C TYR A 21 -13.53 5.66 7.91
N SER A 22 -14.39 6.59 8.34
CA SER A 22 -15.32 6.39 9.46
C SER A 22 -16.29 5.20 9.30
N LYS A 23 -16.60 4.80 8.07
CA LYS A 23 -17.56 3.74 7.74
C LYS A 23 -16.92 2.39 7.39
N GLU A 24 -15.58 2.29 7.44
CA GLU A 24 -14.89 1.03 7.18
C GLU A 24 -15.28 -0.01 8.23
N SER A 25 -15.67 -1.20 7.78
CA SER A 25 -16.02 -2.32 8.66
C SER A 25 -14.77 -2.92 9.30
N TYR A 26 -14.92 -3.54 10.46
CA TYR A 26 -13.80 -4.25 11.08
C TYR A 26 -13.34 -5.46 10.27
N ASP A 27 -14.24 -6.06 9.49
CA ASP A 27 -13.90 -7.14 8.55
C ASP A 27 -12.94 -6.65 7.46
N GLU A 28 -13.22 -5.49 6.87
CA GLU A 28 -12.31 -4.85 5.90
C GLU A 28 -10.96 -4.50 6.53
N VAL A 29 -10.96 -3.93 7.74
CA VAL A 29 -9.72 -3.60 8.45
C VAL A 29 -8.89 -4.85 8.72
N ILE A 30 -9.52 -5.93 9.20
CA ILE A 30 -8.83 -7.20 9.50
C ILE A 30 -8.23 -7.77 8.23
N ASN A 31 -9.00 -7.89 7.15
CA ASN A 31 -8.50 -8.43 5.88
C ASN A 31 -7.39 -7.55 5.29
N LYS A 32 -7.49 -6.22 5.39
CA LYS A 32 -6.41 -5.31 4.99
C LYS A 32 -5.11 -5.59 5.75
N VAL A 33 -5.18 -5.79 7.06
CA VAL A 33 -4.00 -6.12 7.87
C VAL A 33 -3.45 -7.49 7.50
N LEU A 34 -4.32 -8.49 7.28
CA LEU A 34 -3.90 -9.83 6.86
C LEU A 34 -3.23 -9.81 5.49
N ASN A 35 -3.81 -9.12 4.51
CA ASN A 35 -3.22 -8.98 3.17
C ASN A 35 -1.82 -8.36 3.25
N ASN A 36 -1.61 -7.34 4.08
CA ASN A 36 -0.28 -6.76 4.28
C ASN A 36 0.73 -7.76 4.88
N LEU A 37 0.28 -8.75 5.65
CA LEU A 37 1.15 -9.80 6.20
C LEU A 37 1.40 -10.92 5.17
N GLU A 38 0.41 -11.24 4.34
CA GLU A 38 0.46 -12.27 3.31
C GLU A 38 1.25 -11.84 2.06
N GLU A 39 1.09 -10.58 1.62
CA GLU A 39 1.86 -9.97 0.53
C GLU A 39 3.36 -9.86 0.89
N GLY A 40 3.71 -10.02 2.16
CA GLY A 40 5.08 -10.04 2.66
C GLY A 40 5.74 -8.66 2.67
N GLN A 41 7.00 -8.63 3.09
CA GLN A 41 7.82 -7.43 2.92
C GLN A 41 8.30 -7.34 1.46
N LEU A 42 8.53 -6.12 0.98
CA LEU A 42 9.24 -5.93 -0.28
C LEU A 42 10.57 -6.68 -0.21
N SER A 43 10.95 -7.36 -1.29
CA SER A 43 12.27 -7.99 -1.34
C SER A 43 13.37 -6.93 -1.25
N ASP A 44 14.55 -7.30 -0.75
CA ASP A 44 15.71 -6.41 -0.69
C ASP A 44 16.10 -5.84 -2.07
N GLU A 45 15.74 -6.53 -3.15
CA GLU A 45 15.90 -6.06 -4.52
C GLU A 45 14.92 -4.93 -4.85
N VAL A 46 13.62 -5.16 -4.62
CA VAL A 46 12.58 -4.14 -4.86
C VAL A 46 12.82 -2.89 -4.01
N GLU A 47 13.23 -3.06 -2.75
CA GLU A 47 13.55 -1.91 -1.89
C GLU A 47 14.77 -1.12 -2.41
N ARG A 48 15.79 -1.81 -2.93
CA ARG A 48 16.96 -1.16 -3.55
C ARG A 48 16.57 -0.40 -4.79
N ASP A 49 15.76 -0.98 -5.67
CA ASP A 49 15.33 -0.36 -6.91
C ASP A 49 14.50 0.91 -6.65
N ILE A 50 13.59 0.86 -5.67
CA ILE A 50 12.85 2.05 -5.22
C ILE A 50 13.80 3.14 -4.73
N LYS A 51 14.81 2.79 -3.92
CA LYS A 51 15.81 3.76 -3.43
C LYS A 51 16.68 4.35 -4.54
N ILE A 52 16.97 3.58 -5.59
CA ILE A 52 17.70 4.06 -6.76
C ILE A 52 16.82 5.05 -7.53
N GLY A 53 15.59 4.68 -7.85
CA GLY A 53 14.66 5.56 -8.58
C GLY A 53 14.41 6.89 -7.85
N LEU A 54 14.21 6.86 -6.52
CA LEU A 54 14.06 8.08 -5.71
C LEU A 54 15.29 8.99 -5.78
N ARG A 55 16.49 8.40 -5.86
CA ARG A 55 17.74 9.17 -5.99
C ARG A 55 17.88 9.77 -7.39
N GLU A 56 17.56 9.01 -8.42
CA GLU A 56 17.62 9.48 -9.81
C GLU A 56 16.65 10.64 -10.06
N ILE A 57 15.43 10.57 -9.51
CA ILE A 57 14.47 11.68 -9.53
C ILE A 57 15.07 12.92 -8.85
N LYS A 58 15.68 12.74 -7.68
CA LYS A 58 16.33 13.83 -6.95
C LYS A 58 17.51 14.44 -7.71
N GLU A 59 18.22 13.63 -8.49
CA GLU A 59 19.31 14.05 -9.39
C GLU A 59 18.81 14.63 -10.72
N GLY A 60 17.48 14.68 -10.95
CA GLY A 60 16.88 15.21 -12.16
C GLY A 60 16.99 14.28 -13.37
N LYS A 61 17.29 12.98 -13.17
CA LYS A 61 17.40 11.95 -14.21
C LYS A 61 16.05 11.37 -14.64
N GLY A 62 14.97 12.14 -14.47
CA GLY A 62 13.64 11.75 -14.94
C GLY A 62 13.48 11.96 -16.44
N GLN A 63 12.43 11.38 -17.00
CA GLN A 63 11.99 11.62 -18.37
C GLN A 63 10.62 12.33 -18.36
N PRO A 64 10.33 13.19 -19.36
CA PRO A 64 9.01 13.79 -19.53
C PRO A 64 7.92 12.73 -19.62
N LEU A 65 6.74 13.04 -19.07
CA LEU A 65 5.63 12.09 -19.07
C LEU A 65 5.13 11.83 -20.50
N GLU A 66 5.19 12.85 -21.35
CA GLU A 66 4.79 12.78 -22.76
C GLU A 66 5.62 11.71 -23.50
N ASP A 67 6.94 11.74 -23.34
CA ASP A 67 7.87 10.80 -23.96
C ASP A 67 7.58 9.35 -23.51
N VAL A 68 7.38 9.14 -22.20
CA VAL A 68 7.00 7.83 -21.63
C VAL A 68 5.71 7.30 -22.26
N THR A 69 4.71 8.17 -22.41
CA THR A 69 3.39 7.75 -22.90
C THR A 69 3.41 7.37 -24.38
N GLU A 70 4.24 8.05 -25.18
CA GLU A 70 4.46 7.70 -26.58
C GLU A 70 5.18 6.35 -26.70
N GLU A 71 6.25 6.13 -25.93
CA GLU A 71 6.99 4.87 -25.90
C GLU A 71 6.11 3.67 -25.47
N MET A 72 5.24 3.88 -24.48
CA MET A 72 4.38 2.84 -23.95
C MET A 72 3.05 2.67 -24.71
N GLY A 73 2.76 3.54 -25.69
CA GLY A 73 1.51 3.51 -26.46
C GLY A 73 0.26 3.83 -25.63
N ILE A 74 0.41 4.57 -24.53
CA ILE A 74 -0.68 4.94 -23.61
C ILE A 74 -1.15 6.35 -23.96
N LYS A 75 -2.47 6.59 -23.98
CA LYS A 75 -3.03 7.95 -24.09
C LYS A 75 -3.43 8.46 -22.71
N LEU A 76 -2.99 9.66 -22.36
CA LEU A 76 -3.43 10.42 -21.19
C LEU A 76 -4.80 11.08 -21.41
#